data_AF-A0A371EZR5-F1
#
_entry.id   AF-A0A371EZR5-F1
#
_cell.length_a   1.000
_cell.length_b   1.000
_cell.length_c   1.000
_cell.angle_alpha   90.00
_cell.angle_beta   90.00
_cell.angle_gamma   90.00
#
_symmetry.space_group_name_H-M   'P 1'
#
loop_
_entity.id
_entity.type
_entity.pdbx_description
1 polymer ?
#
loop_
_entity_poly.entity_id
_entity_poly.type
_entity_poly.pdbx_seq_one_letter_code
_entity_poly.pdbx_strand_id
1 'polypeptide(L)'
;MKFNPRVSSSRRKSRKAHFSAPSSVRRVLMSAPLSGDLRSKYNVRSIPVRKDDEVQVVRGTYKGREGKVVQVYRRKWVIHIERITREKVNGSTVNVGIHPSKVVVTKLRMDKDRKSLLDRKAKGRAAADKEKGTKFAPEDIMQTRGWELDVGARCLVILFNEQCWVAFSARSRGLVCGLREGRGFIGSL
;
A
#
# COMPACT_ATOMS: atom_id res chain seq x y z
N MET A 1 -1.68 -15.05 2.70
CA MET A 1 -0.59 -15.85 3.32
C MET A 1 0.69 -15.65 2.52
N LYS A 2 1.89 -15.77 3.10
CA LYS A 2 3.13 -15.70 2.31
C LYS A 2 3.44 -17.08 1.71
N PHE A 3 3.62 -17.15 0.40
CA PHE A 3 3.87 -18.42 -0.31
C PHE A 3 5.37 -18.79 -0.44
N ASN A 4 6.27 -17.81 -0.38
CA ASN A 4 7.71 -18.06 -0.57
C ASN A 4 8.35 -18.70 0.69
N PRO A 5 8.95 -19.90 0.60
CA PRO A 5 9.55 -20.59 1.73
C PRO A 5 10.89 -19.97 2.21
N ARG A 6 11.61 -19.24 1.36
CA ARG A 6 12.95 -18.70 1.67
C ARG A 6 12.91 -17.50 2.62
N VAL A 7 11.79 -16.78 2.64
CA VAL A 7 11.63 -15.63 3.54
C VAL A 7 11.06 -16.17 4.86
N SER A 8 11.52 -15.68 6.00
CA SER A 8 10.95 -16.03 7.31
C SER A 8 9.72 -15.16 7.63
N SER A 9 8.70 -15.70 8.30
CA SER A 9 7.59 -14.94 8.92
C SER A 9 7.82 -14.67 10.41
N SER A 10 8.81 -15.34 11.02
CA SER A 10 9.10 -15.21 12.46
C SER A 10 9.44 -13.76 12.84
N ARG A 11 8.69 -13.21 13.80
CA ARG A 11 8.90 -11.86 14.37
C ARG A 11 10.32 -11.65 14.88
N ARG A 12 10.91 -12.66 15.54
CA ARG A 12 12.27 -12.59 16.11
C ARG A 12 13.32 -12.38 15.00
N LYS A 13 13.24 -13.18 13.92
CA LYS A 13 14.15 -13.11 12.77
C LYS A 13 14.04 -11.75 12.05
N SER A 14 12.82 -11.27 11.80
CA SER A 14 12.60 -9.98 11.14
C SER A 14 13.11 -8.78 11.95
N ARG A 15 12.91 -8.78 13.27
CA ARG A 15 13.43 -7.72 14.14
C ARG A 15 14.96 -7.73 14.19
N LYS A 16 15.59 -8.91 14.31
CA LYS A 16 17.05 -9.05 14.26
C LYS A 16 17.59 -8.45 12.96
N ALA A 17 17.04 -8.86 11.81
CA ALA A 17 17.44 -8.36 10.50
C ALA A 17 17.31 -6.83 10.36
N HIS A 18 16.26 -6.21 10.92
CA HIS A 18 16.10 -4.76 10.88
C HIS A 18 17.16 -4.05 11.73
N PHE A 19 17.30 -4.41 13.01
CA PHE A 19 18.19 -3.67 13.91
C PHE A 19 19.68 -3.92 13.65
N SER A 20 20.05 -5.12 13.19
CA SER A 20 21.43 -5.48 12.84
C SER A 20 21.80 -5.20 11.38
N ALA A 21 20.93 -4.54 10.59
CA ALA A 21 21.18 -4.30 9.18
C ALA A 21 22.48 -3.52 8.92
N PRO A 22 23.24 -3.85 7.86
CA PRO A 22 24.40 -3.06 7.44
C PRO A 22 23.99 -1.74 6.77
N SER A 23 24.92 -0.79 6.67
CA SER A 23 24.64 0.60 6.22
C SER A 23 23.98 0.69 4.83
N SER A 24 24.33 -0.21 3.91
CA SER A 24 23.73 -0.28 2.56
C SER A 24 22.23 -0.60 2.61
N VAL A 25 21.84 -1.56 3.44
CA VAL A 25 20.44 -1.96 3.65
C VAL A 25 19.69 -0.87 4.41
N ARG A 26 20.31 -0.25 5.43
CA ARG A 26 19.69 0.86 6.16
C ARG A 26 19.34 2.04 5.26
N ARG A 27 20.18 2.35 4.27
CA ARG A 27 19.89 3.40 3.27
C ARG A 27 18.59 3.12 2.52
N VAL A 28 18.33 1.87 2.14
CA VAL A 28 17.12 1.50 1.38
C VAL A 28 15.89 1.56 2.29
N LEU A 29 16.01 1.06 3.52
CA LEU A 29 14.95 1.08 4.51
C LEU A 29 14.59 2.51 4.94
N MET A 30 15.58 3.41 5.03
CA MET A 30 15.39 4.85 5.27
C MET A 30 14.97 5.61 4.00
N SER A 31 13.87 5.16 3.39
CA SER A 31 13.24 5.85 2.27
C SER A 31 12.06 6.71 2.74
N ALA A 32 11.89 7.86 2.08
CA ALA A 32 10.76 8.76 2.30
C ALA A 32 9.86 8.82 1.05
N PRO A 33 8.55 9.02 1.22
CA PRO A 33 7.64 9.29 0.12
C PRO A 33 7.93 10.64 -0.54
N LEU A 34 7.74 10.70 -1.86
CA LEU A 34 7.78 11.96 -2.63
C LEU A 34 6.42 12.67 -2.57
N SER A 35 6.42 13.99 -2.77
CA SER A 35 5.23 14.82 -3.00
C SER A 35 4.46 14.42 -4.27
N GLY A 36 3.22 14.88 -4.43
CA GLY A 36 2.40 14.60 -5.60
C GLY A 36 3.09 15.02 -6.91
N ASP A 37 3.64 16.22 -6.94
CA ASP A 37 4.27 16.81 -8.14
C ASP A 37 5.50 16.00 -8.59
N LEU A 38 6.34 15.61 -7.64
CA LEU A 38 7.53 14.80 -7.90
C LEU A 38 7.17 13.37 -8.33
N ARG A 39 6.05 12.83 -7.83
CA ARG A 39 5.57 11.51 -8.25
C ARG A 39 5.13 11.53 -9.71
N SER A 40 4.38 12.54 -10.13
CA SER A 40 3.96 12.68 -11.53
C SER A 40 5.16 12.86 -12.45
N LYS A 41 6.17 13.65 -12.03
CA LYS A 41 7.37 13.90 -12.83
C LYS A 41 8.25 12.66 -13.06
N TYR A 42 8.49 11.87 -12.01
CA TYR A 42 9.44 10.75 -12.07
C TYR A 42 8.78 9.37 -12.04
N ASN A 43 7.46 9.28 -11.87
CA ASN A 43 6.68 8.04 -11.68
C ASN A 43 7.15 7.14 -10.49
N VAL A 44 7.92 7.68 -9.54
CA VAL A 44 8.44 6.94 -8.39
C VAL A 44 7.70 7.34 -7.10
N ARG A 45 7.34 6.36 -6.25
CA ARG A 45 6.64 6.64 -4.98
C ARG A 45 7.55 7.10 -3.85
N SER A 46 8.75 6.52 -3.73
CA SER A 46 9.68 6.76 -2.62
C SER A 46 11.16 6.67 -3.03
N ILE A 47 12.00 7.45 -2.34
CA ILE A 47 13.45 7.54 -2.58
C ILE A 47 14.20 7.49 -1.23
N PRO A 48 15.40 6.88 -1.18
CA PRO A 48 16.31 7.03 -0.04
C PRO A 48 16.70 8.49 0.22
N VAL A 49 16.51 8.96 1.45
CA VAL A 49 16.79 10.34 1.83
C VAL A 49 18.30 10.60 1.86
N ARG A 50 18.74 11.76 1.34
CA ARG A 50 20.12 12.25 1.47
C ARG A 50 20.13 13.61 2.19
N LYS A 51 21.34 14.10 2.44
CA LYS A 51 21.59 15.47 2.87
C LYS A 51 21.13 16.43 1.77
N ASP A 52 20.69 17.62 2.18
CA ASP A 52 20.25 18.73 1.31
C ASP A 52 18.96 18.46 0.51
N ASP A 53 18.27 17.36 0.76
CA ASP A 53 16.89 17.21 0.28
C ASP A 53 15.97 18.12 1.11
N GLU A 54 15.03 18.79 0.46
CA GLU A 54 13.99 19.55 1.16
C GLU A 54 12.82 18.65 1.51
N VAL A 55 12.39 18.78 2.74
CA VAL A 55 11.41 17.88 3.33
C VAL A 55 10.38 18.63 4.15
N GLN A 56 9.15 18.12 4.10
CA GLN A 56 8.02 18.57 4.89
C GLN A 56 7.59 17.48 5.86
N VAL A 57 7.36 17.84 7.12
CA VAL A 57 6.88 16.89 8.14
C VAL A 57 5.36 16.77 8.08
N VAL A 58 4.86 15.54 7.93
CA VAL A 58 3.41 15.27 7.82
C VAL A 58 2.82 14.78 9.14
N ARG A 59 3.61 14.06 9.94
CA ARG A 59 3.13 13.39 11.17
C ARG A 59 3.95 13.79 12.40
N GLY A 60 3.26 13.98 13.52
CA GLY A 60 3.85 14.30 14.84
C GLY A 60 3.76 15.78 15.20
N THR A 61 4.44 16.17 16.28
CA THR A 61 4.38 17.52 16.88
C THR A 61 4.86 18.63 15.93
N TYR A 62 5.81 18.33 15.05
CA TYR A 62 6.40 19.29 14.12
C TYR A 62 5.74 19.29 12.73
N LYS A 63 4.46 18.90 12.64
CA LYS A 63 3.71 18.85 11.38
C LYS A 63 3.67 20.23 10.71
N GLY A 64 3.75 20.26 9.37
CA GLY A 64 3.68 21.48 8.57
C GLY A 64 4.98 22.27 8.50
N ARG A 65 6.01 21.89 9.27
CA ARG A 65 7.34 22.49 9.16
C ARG A 65 8.09 21.90 7.97
N GLU A 66 8.78 22.78 7.26
CA GLU A 66 9.65 22.47 6.15
C GLU A 66 11.09 22.84 6.48
N GLY A 67 12.02 22.03 5.98
CA GLY A 67 13.44 22.29 6.14
C GLY A 67 14.28 21.36 5.28
N LYS A 68 15.56 21.68 5.17
CA LYS A 68 16.54 20.81 4.51
C LYS A 68 17.01 19.72 5.46
N VAL A 69 17.37 18.57 4.92
CA VAL A 69 17.98 17.50 5.71
C VAL A 69 19.44 17.84 5.96
N VAL A 70 19.79 18.12 7.22
CA VAL A 70 21.17 18.43 7.65
C VAL A 70 22.01 17.16 7.63
N GLN A 71 21.52 16.12 8.30
CA GLN A 71 22.24 14.85 8.43
C GLN A 71 21.28 13.67 8.55
N VAL A 72 21.70 12.54 7.98
CA VAL A 72 20.98 11.26 8.04
C VAL A 72 21.74 10.32 8.98
N TYR A 73 21.20 10.12 10.18
CA TYR A 73 21.81 9.29 11.20
C TYR A 73 21.32 7.84 11.09
N ARG A 74 22.04 7.02 10.30
CA ARG A 74 21.63 5.64 9.98
C ARG A 74 21.69 4.67 11.17
N ARG A 75 22.58 4.90 12.14
CA ARG A 75 22.71 3.99 13.30
C ARG A 75 21.49 4.03 14.22
N LYS A 76 20.87 5.21 14.38
CA LYS A 76 19.67 5.48 15.20
C LYS A 76 18.36 5.54 14.39
N TRP A 77 18.38 5.27 13.08
CA TRP A 77 17.19 5.30 12.21
C TRP A 77 16.48 6.66 12.14
N VAL A 78 17.25 7.74 12.22
CA VAL A 78 16.72 9.10 12.42
C VAL A 78 17.34 10.08 11.43
N ILE A 79 16.56 11.09 11.05
CA ILE A 79 16.95 12.21 10.21
C ILE A 79 16.86 13.49 11.05
N HIS A 80 17.84 14.36 10.88
CA HIS A 80 17.82 15.71 11.43
C HIS A 80 17.48 16.70 10.32
N ILE A 81 16.47 17.50 10.56
CA ILE A 81 15.94 18.50 9.63
C ILE A 81 16.28 19.88 10.19
N GLU A 82 16.66 20.78 9.30
CA GLU A 82 16.87 22.19 9.58
C GLU A 82 15.57 22.82 10.12
N ARG A 83 15.66 23.78 11.04
CA ARG A 83 14.52 24.44 11.72
C ARG A 83 13.71 23.56 12.68
N ILE A 84 14.00 22.26 12.78
CA ILE A 84 13.39 21.37 13.77
C ILE A 84 14.36 21.19 14.93
N THR A 85 14.28 22.13 15.86
CA THR A 85 15.12 22.19 17.06
C THR A 85 14.27 22.17 18.32
N ARG A 86 14.91 21.78 19.42
CA ARG A 86 14.42 21.92 20.78
C ARG A 86 15.50 22.64 21.59
N GLU A 87 15.08 23.58 22.41
CA GLU A 87 15.96 24.31 23.32
C GLU A 87 16.24 23.47 24.57
N LYS A 88 17.48 23.47 25.03
CA LYS A 88 17.85 22.93 26.34
C LYS A 88 17.72 24.01 27.40
N VAL A 89 17.68 23.62 28.68
CA VAL A 89 17.72 24.55 29.82
C VAL A 89 18.94 25.48 29.81
N ASN A 90 20.04 25.03 29.18
CA ASN A 90 21.27 25.83 29.00
C ASN A 90 21.19 26.85 27.84
N GLY A 91 20.03 27.06 27.22
CA GLY A 91 19.84 27.96 26.07
C GLY A 91 20.35 27.46 24.71
N SER A 92 21.18 26.40 24.67
CA SER A 92 21.63 25.80 23.40
C SER A 92 20.49 25.06 22.68
N THR A 93 20.45 25.13 21.35
CA THR A 93 19.46 24.40 20.52
C THR A 93 20.00 23.06 20.03
N VAL A 94 19.16 22.02 20.02
CA VAL A 94 19.51 20.69 19.49
C VAL A 94 18.45 20.24 18.50
N ASN A 95 18.88 19.69 17.36
CA ASN A 95 17.96 19.17 16.36
C ASN A 95 17.22 17.93 16.87
N VAL A 96 15.90 17.93 16.70
CA VAL A 96 15.09 16.76 17.05
C VAL A 96 15.17 15.73 15.94
N GLY A 97 15.21 14.47 16.33
CA GLY A 97 15.26 13.35 15.42
C GLY A 97 13.88 12.96 14.89
N ILE A 98 13.73 12.90 13.57
CA ILE A 98 12.48 12.45 12.91
C ILE A 98 12.74 11.22 12.05
N HIS A 99 11.80 10.29 12.05
CA HIS A 99 11.86 9.10 11.18
C HIS A 99 11.45 9.45 9.73
N PRO A 100 12.15 8.97 8.68
CA PRO A 100 11.86 9.31 7.28
C PRO A 100 10.41 9.07 6.84
N SER A 101 9.76 8.02 7.35
CA SER A 101 8.38 7.72 6.95
C SER A 101 7.33 8.73 7.44
N LYS A 102 7.69 9.62 8.37
CA LYS A 102 6.82 10.70 8.87
C LYS A 102 6.92 11.97 8.02
N VAL A 103 7.76 11.94 7.00
CA VAL A 103 8.21 13.08 6.21
C VAL A 103 7.86 12.86 4.74
N VAL A 104 7.61 13.93 4.00
CA VAL A 104 7.45 13.92 2.54
C VAL A 104 8.54 14.79 1.93
N VAL A 105 9.16 14.32 0.85
CA VAL A 105 10.18 15.07 0.12
C VAL A 105 9.50 16.02 -0.85
N THR A 106 9.84 17.31 -0.77
CA THR A 106 9.29 18.37 -1.63
C THR A 106 10.23 18.73 -2.76
N LYS A 107 11.54 18.87 -2.49
CA LYS A 107 12.58 19.07 -3.51
C LYS A 107 13.71 18.06 -3.36
N LEU A 108 14.18 17.55 -4.49
CA LEU A 108 15.26 16.57 -4.57
C LEU A 108 16.55 17.24 -5.03
N ARG A 109 17.66 16.97 -4.33
CA ARG A 109 19.00 17.26 -4.85
C ARG A 109 19.35 16.25 -5.96
N MET A 110 19.74 16.68 -7.15
CA MET A 110 19.96 15.78 -8.28
C MET A 110 21.46 15.51 -8.52
N ASP A 111 21.87 14.26 -8.38
CA ASP A 111 23.22 13.76 -8.71
C ASP A 111 23.14 12.69 -9.81
N LYS A 112 24.27 12.32 -10.43
CA LYS A 112 24.36 11.26 -11.47
C LYS A 112 23.75 9.94 -10.99
N ASP A 113 24.12 9.48 -9.79
CA ASP A 113 23.60 8.24 -9.19
C ASP A 113 22.12 8.31 -8.80
N ARG A 114 21.61 9.52 -8.58
CA ARG A 114 20.19 9.71 -8.23
C ARG A 114 19.32 9.62 -9.46
N LYS A 115 19.77 10.22 -10.57
CA LYS A 115 19.13 10.11 -11.88
C LYS A 115 19.06 8.65 -12.31
N SER A 116 20.18 7.93 -12.30
CA SER A 116 20.19 6.50 -12.65
C SER A 116 19.29 5.64 -11.77
N LEU A 117 19.18 5.96 -10.47
CA LEU A 117 18.25 5.29 -9.56
C LEU A 117 16.79 5.56 -9.90
N LEU A 118 16.46 6.81 -10.24
CA LEU A 118 15.13 7.24 -10.64
C LEU A 118 14.71 6.56 -11.94
N ASP A 119 15.56 6.59 -12.97
CA ASP A 119 15.28 5.98 -14.27
C ASP A 119 15.05 4.47 -14.15
N ARG A 120 15.90 3.78 -13.37
CA ARG A 120 15.74 2.36 -13.10
C ARG A 120 14.43 2.05 -12.38
N LYS A 121 14.04 2.86 -11.39
CA LYS A 121 12.79 2.66 -10.66
C LYS A 121 11.56 2.97 -11.52
N ALA A 122 11.64 4.00 -12.37
CA ALA A 122 10.57 4.37 -13.27
C ALA A 122 10.32 3.26 -14.31
N LYS A 123 11.39 2.73 -14.93
CA LYS A 123 11.32 1.60 -15.86
C LYS A 123 10.71 0.36 -15.20
N GLY A 124 11.17 0.00 -14.00
CA GLY A 124 10.64 -1.15 -13.25
C GLY A 124 9.15 -1.00 -12.92
N ARG A 125 8.69 0.23 -12.67
CA ARG A 125 7.27 0.49 -12.42
C ARG A 125 6.42 0.43 -13.69
N ALA A 126 6.89 1.05 -14.77
CA ALA A 126 6.21 1.00 -16.06
C ALA A 126 6.03 -0.44 -16.57
N ALA A 127 7.03 -1.31 -16.37
CA ALA A 127 6.90 -2.73 -16.68
C ALA A 127 5.82 -3.42 -15.82
N ALA A 128 5.81 -3.16 -14.51
CA ALA A 128 4.83 -3.74 -13.60
C ALA A 128 3.39 -3.25 -13.84
N ASP A 129 3.22 -2.02 -14.33
CA ASP A 129 1.90 -1.48 -14.67
C ASP A 129 1.37 -2.09 -15.98
N LYS A 130 2.25 -2.32 -16.98
CA LYS A 130 1.90 -3.05 -18.21
C LYS A 130 1.49 -4.50 -17.94
N GLU A 131 2.26 -5.21 -17.12
CA GLU A 131 2.00 -6.62 -16.79
C GLU A 131 0.68 -6.82 -16.01
N LYS A 132 0.20 -5.79 -15.29
CA LYS A 132 -1.10 -5.85 -14.61
C LYS A 132 -2.26 -5.56 -15.55
N GLY A 133 -2.06 -4.69 -16.55
CA GLY A 133 -3.08 -4.39 -17.57
C GLY A 133 -3.43 -5.60 -18.43
N THR A 134 -2.46 -6.47 -18.72
CA THR A 134 -2.66 -7.69 -19.52
C THR A 134 -3.25 -8.86 -18.75
N LYS A 135 -3.32 -8.81 -17.40
CA LYS A 135 -3.81 -9.92 -16.56
C LYS A 135 -5.30 -9.85 -16.23
N PHE A 136 -5.98 -8.81 -16.70
CA PHE A 136 -7.43 -8.63 -16.57
C PHE A 136 -7.99 -8.16 -17.91
N ALA A 137 -7.86 -8.97 -18.97
CA ALA A 137 -8.68 -8.79 -20.15
C ALA A 137 -10.16 -9.10 -19.77
N PRO A 138 -11.14 -8.35 -20.29
CA PRO A 138 -12.55 -8.57 -19.96
C PRO A 138 -13.06 -9.95 -20.44
N GLU A 139 -12.39 -10.53 -21.44
CA GLU A 139 -12.71 -11.87 -21.97
C GLU A 139 -12.51 -12.99 -20.92
N ASP A 140 -11.45 -12.93 -20.09
CA ASP A 140 -11.13 -13.96 -19.09
C ASP A 140 -12.08 -13.94 -17.86
N ILE A 141 -12.68 -12.78 -17.56
CA ILE A 141 -13.66 -12.62 -16.48
C ILE A 141 -15.03 -13.20 -16.89
N MET A 142 -15.36 -13.22 -18.18
CA MET A 142 -16.57 -13.86 -18.70
C MET A 142 -16.47 -15.39 -18.70
N GLN A 143 -15.29 -15.95 -18.94
CA GLN A 143 -15.09 -17.41 -19.00
C GLN A 143 -15.09 -18.09 -17.62
N THR A 144 -14.79 -17.35 -16.54
CA THR A 144 -14.83 -17.87 -15.16
C THR A 144 -16.22 -17.78 -14.49
N ARG A 145 -17.23 -17.21 -15.17
CA ARG A 145 -18.65 -17.30 -14.78
C ARG A 145 -19.43 -18.37 -15.53
N GLY A 146 -18.81 -19.02 -16.52
CA GLY A 146 -19.32 -20.20 -17.22
C GLY A 146 -19.00 -21.49 -16.47
N TRP A 147 -19.47 -21.63 -15.22
CA TRP A 147 -19.80 -22.94 -14.70
C TRP A 147 -21.30 -23.12 -14.88
N GLU A 148 -21.62 -23.54 -16.09
CA GLU A 148 -22.87 -24.20 -16.43
C GLU A 148 -23.12 -25.33 -15.43
N LEU A 149 -24.35 -25.31 -14.95
CA LEU A 149 -25.08 -26.39 -14.33
C LEU A 149 -24.77 -27.73 -14.97
N ASP A 150 -24.42 -28.75 -14.16
CA ASP A 150 -24.83 -30.13 -14.42
C ASP A 150 -24.64 -31.04 -13.19
N VAL A 151 -25.68 -31.10 -12.35
CA VAL A 151 -26.26 -32.38 -11.92
C VAL A 151 -27.79 -32.21 -11.79
N GLY A 152 -28.47 -32.45 -12.92
CA GLY A 152 -29.83 -33.00 -13.07
C GLY A 152 -30.93 -32.73 -12.03
N ALA A 153 -31.84 -31.83 -12.38
CA ALA A 153 -33.28 -32.08 -12.22
C ALA A 153 -34.04 -31.49 -13.43
N ARG A 154 -34.77 -32.36 -14.12
CA ARG A 154 -35.64 -32.15 -15.29
C ARG A 154 -36.43 -30.84 -15.24
N CYS A 155 -36.48 -30.11 -16.35
CA CYS A 155 -37.76 -29.70 -16.93
C CYS A 155 -37.61 -29.31 -18.41
N LEU A 156 -38.45 -29.94 -19.22
CA LEU A 156 -38.63 -29.74 -20.65
C LEU A 156 -39.80 -28.77 -20.85
N VAL A 157 -39.59 -27.53 -21.31
CA VAL A 157 -40.61 -26.68 -21.98
C VAL A 157 -39.87 -25.60 -22.80
N ILE A 158 -39.64 -25.80 -24.11
CA ILE A 158 -40.33 -25.21 -25.28
C ILE A 158 -39.99 -23.72 -25.58
N LEU A 159 -39.40 -23.50 -26.77
CA LEU A 159 -39.31 -22.24 -27.52
C LEU A 159 -40.70 -21.65 -27.82
N PHE A 160 -40.91 -20.33 -27.67
CA PHE A 160 -41.41 -19.47 -28.75
C PHE A 160 -41.53 -17.99 -28.37
N ASN A 161 -40.93 -17.14 -29.21
CA ASN A 161 -41.35 -15.85 -29.77
C ASN A 161 -42.00 -14.72 -28.92
N GLU A 162 -41.52 -13.50 -29.21
CA GLU A 162 -42.13 -12.16 -29.03
C GLU A 162 -43.36 -12.04 -28.12
N GLN A 163 -43.19 -11.40 -26.95
CA GLN A 163 -44.08 -10.32 -26.51
C GLN A 163 -43.49 -9.55 -25.31
N CYS A 164 -43.49 -8.23 -25.46
CA CYS A 164 -43.15 -7.24 -24.45
C CYS A 164 -44.35 -7.04 -23.52
N TRP A 165 -44.18 -7.19 -22.20
CA TRP A 165 -45.07 -6.57 -21.20
C TRP A 165 -44.24 -6.00 -20.04
N VAL A 166 -44.45 -4.70 -19.81
CA VAL A 166 -43.99 -3.95 -18.63
C VAL A 166 -45.15 -3.87 -17.64
N ALA A 167 -44.94 -4.24 -16.37
CA ALA A 167 -45.72 -3.75 -15.22
C ALA A 167 -44.90 -4.00 -13.94
N PHE A 168 -44.26 -3.01 -13.31
CA PHE A 168 -44.75 -1.88 -12.50
C PHE A 168 -45.09 -2.23 -11.03
N SER A 169 -44.36 -1.55 -10.14
CA SER A 169 -44.78 -1.01 -8.83
C SER A 169 -44.98 -1.93 -7.60
N ALA A 170 -43.95 -1.86 -6.76
CA ALA A 170 -43.99 -1.26 -5.41
C ALA A 170 -44.67 -1.98 -4.23
N ARG A 171 -44.16 -1.55 -3.06
CA ARG A 171 -44.76 -1.54 -1.72
C ARG A 171 -44.58 -2.75 -0.80
N SER A 172 -43.55 -2.57 0.03
CA SER A 172 -43.69 -2.28 1.47
C SER A 172 -43.90 -3.41 2.47
N ARG A 173 -43.21 -3.22 3.61
CA ARG A 173 -43.35 -3.87 4.93
C ARG A 173 -42.71 -5.27 4.96
N GLY A 174 -41.72 -5.58 5.80
CA GLY A 174 -41.44 -5.13 7.16
C GLY A 174 -41.81 -6.27 8.12
N LEU A 175 -40.91 -6.54 9.09
CA LEU A 175 -41.12 -7.40 10.28
C LEU A 175 -41.21 -8.92 9.97
N VAL A 176 -40.65 -9.89 10.71
CA VAL A 176 -40.30 -9.99 12.14
C VAL A 176 -39.15 -10.99 12.32
N CYS A 177 -38.25 -10.66 13.24
CA CYS A 177 -37.27 -11.52 13.88
C CYS A 177 -37.98 -12.51 14.84
N GLY A 178 -37.75 -13.82 14.71
CA GLY A 178 -38.33 -14.81 15.61
C GLY A 178 -37.46 -16.06 15.77
N LEU A 179 -36.77 -16.14 16.92
CA LEU A 179 -36.24 -17.36 17.54
C LEU A 179 -37.22 -18.54 17.39
N ARG A 180 -36.72 -19.78 17.35
CA ARG A 180 -36.74 -20.70 18.51
C ARG A 180 -36.26 -22.12 18.17
N GLU A 181 -35.41 -22.64 19.05
CA GLU A 181 -35.20 -24.05 19.50
C GLU A 181 -35.50 -25.17 18.47
N GLY A 182 -34.54 -26.01 18.09
CA GLY A 182 -33.89 -26.98 18.99
C GLY A 182 -34.42 -28.40 18.69
N ARG A 183 -33.55 -29.40 18.91
CA ARG A 183 -33.69 -30.86 18.64
C ARG A 183 -33.29 -31.23 17.20
N GLY A 184 -32.25 -32.00 16.92
CA GLY A 184 -31.72 -33.15 17.65
C GLY A 184 -32.48 -34.39 17.22
N PHE A 185 -31.87 -35.23 16.38
CA PHE A 185 -31.84 -36.70 16.44
C PHE A 185 -31.19 -37.23 15.13
N ILE A 186 -30.06 -37.93 15.22
CA ILE A 186 -29.89 -39.40 15.09
C ILE A 186 -30.28 -39.94 13.70
N GLY A 187 -29.35 -40.67 13.07
CA GLY A 187 -29.74 -41.77 12.19
C GLY A 187 -28.90 -41.94 10.94
N SER A 188 -27.77 -42.62 11.10
CA SER A 188 -27.08 -43.40 10.07
C SER A 188 -27.97 -44.52 9.50
N LEU A 189 -27.97 -44.66 8.17
CA LEU A 189 -27.90 -45.91 7.41
C LEU A 189 -27.37 -45.59 6.02
#